data_AF-A0A1E1WL54-F1
#
_entry.id   AF-A0A1E1WL54-F1
#
_cell.length_a   1.000
_cell.length_b   1.000
_cell.length_c   1.000
_cell.angle_alpha   90.00
_cell.angle_beta   90.00
_cell.angle_gamma   90.00
#
_symmetry.space_group_name_H-M   'P 1'
#
loop_
_entity.id
_entity.type
_entity.pdbx_description
1 polymer ?
#
loop_
_entity_poly.entity_id
_entity_poly.type
_entity_poly.pdbx_seq_one_letter_code
_entity_poly.pdbx_strand_id
1 'polypeptide(L)'
;ARVAAPCSTSSYSSDAVRSWLEAQLASCLHLQLEKDYRHWFLTLFSHLINHGTETQLRTILDDMLGPSHCTSTPKKWQSTILGVKKHDILEEMLEQLVRQNRWQRLYTEYSDQLQDIKKSDVSTVNGHGNGKLTN
;
A
#
# COMPACT_ATOMS: atom_id res chain seq x y z
N ALA A 1 21.81 25.35 -39.62
CA ALA A 1 21.95 23.96 -39.14
C ALA A 1 21.40 23.88 -37.73
N ARG A 2 20.25 23.23 -37.53
CA ARG A 2 19.63 23.08 -36.20
C ARG A 2 20.05 21.70 -35.67
N VAL A 3 20.97 21.69 -34.71
CA VAL A 3 21.39 20.48 -34.01
C VAL A 3 20.23 20.04 -33.12
N ALA A 4 19.52 18.99 -33.53
CA ALA A 4 18.58 18.31 -32.65
C ALA A 4 19.40 17.49 -31.66
N ALA A 5 19.40 17.91 -30.39
CA ALA A 5 19.93 17.11 -29.30
C ALA A 5 19.13 15.79 -29.21
N PRO A 6 19.77 14.62 -29.03
CA PRO A 6 19.05 13.43 -28.62
C PRO A 6 18.54 13.67 -27.20
N CYS A 7 17.27 14.04 -27.08
CA CYS A 7 16.59 14.16 -25.80
C CYS A 7 16.64 12.78 -25.14
N SER A 8 17.20 12.70 -23.94
CA SER A 8 17.22 11.51 -23.10
C SER A 8 15.79 11.14 -22.72
N THR A 9 15.12 10.36 -23.58
CA THR A 9 13.68 10.06 -23.53
C THR A 9 13.26 9.14 -22.38
N SER A 10 14.19 8.55 -21.63
CA SER A 10 13.84 7.50 -20.65
C SER A 10 13.17 8.03 -19.39
N SER A 11 13.56 9.21 -18.87
CA SER A 11 13.04 9.72 -17.60
C SER A 11 11.69 10.43 -17.74
N TYR A 12 11.46 11.16 -18.83
CA TYR A 12 10.20 11.89 -19.04
C TYR A 12 9.02 10.94 -19.26
N SER A 13 9.30 9.78 -19.88
CA SER A 13 8.31 8.75 -20.16
C SER A 13 7.82 8.07 -18.88
N SER A 14 8.69 7.84 -17.88
CA SER A 14 8.27 7.19 -16.63
C SER A 14 7.37 8.05 -15.76
N ASP A 15 7.60 9.37 -15.71
CA ASP A 15 6.72 10.30 -15.00
C ASP A 15 5.37 10.45 -15.70
N ALA A 16 5.36 10.52 -17.04
CA ALA A 16 4.12 10.54 -17.82
C ALA A 16 3.29 9.27 -17.63
N VAL A 17 3.93 8.09 -17.61
CA VAL A 17 3.28 6.80 -17.32
C VAL A 17 2.69 6.80 -15.91
N ARG A 18 3.41 7.32 -14.91
CA ARG A 18 2.90 7.44 -13.53
C ARG A 18 1.64 8.30 -13.49
N SER A 19 1.67 9.51 -14.05
CA SER A 19 0.51 10.40 -14.05
C SER A 19 -0.70 9.79 -14.77
N TRP A 20 -0.46 9.05 -15.86
CA TRP A 20 -1.52 8.32 -16.55
C TRP A 20 -2.13 7.20 -15.68
N LEU A 21 -1.30 6.42 -14.98
CA LEU A 21 -1.75 5.39 -14.04
C LEU A 21 -2.56 5.98 -12.87
N GLU A 22 -2.14 7.14 -12.34
CA GLU A 22 -2.88 7.85 -11.29
C GLU A 22 -4.25 8.34 -11.77
N ALA A 23 -4.32 8.88 -13.00
CA ALA A 23 -5.57 9.31 -13.61
C ALA A 23 -6.52 8.12 -13.87
N GLN A 24 -5.97 6.98 -14.29
CA GLN A 24 -6.72 5.76 -14.51
C GLN A 24 -7.28 5.21 -13.19
N LEU A 25 -6.47 5.18 -12.13
CA LEU A 25 -6.88 4.78 -10.79
C LEU A 25 -8.02 5.66 -10.26
N ALA A 26 -7.90 6.99 -10.43
CA ALA A 26 -8.94 7.94 -10.04
C ALA A 26 -10.26 7.72 -10.82
N SER A 27 -10.17 7.35 -12.10
CA SER A 27 -11.33 7.02 -12.92
C SER A 27 -12.01 5.72 -12.45
N CYS A 28 -11.24 4.69 -12.14
CA CYS A 28 -11.78 3.44 -11.58
C CYS A 28 -12.44 3.65 -10.21
N LEU A 29 -11.87 4.52 -9.37
CA LEU A 29 -12.45 4.92 -8.10
C LEU A 29 -13.81 5.63 -8.29
N HIS A 30 -13.92 6.51 -9.29
CA HIS A 30 -15.16 7.20 -9.63
C HIS A 30 -16.26 6.25 -10.14
N LEU A 31 -15.87 5.26 -10.95
CA LEU A 31 -16.77 4.24 -11.50
C LEU A 31 -17.10 3.10 -10.52
N GLN A 32 -16.52 3.14 -9.31
CA GLN A 32 -16.62 2.09 -8.29
C GLN A 32 -16.26 0.68 -8.77
N LEU A 33 -15.28 0.57 -9.66
CA LEU A 33 -14.79 -0.71 -10.17
C LEU A 33 -13.71 -1.29 -9.25
N GLU A 34 -14.12 -2.10 -8.28
CA GLU A 34 -13.23 -2.74 -7.29
C GLU A 34 -12.06 -3.53 -7.89
N LYS A 35 -12.34 -4.38 -8.89
CA LYS A 35 -11.34 -5.27 -9.51
C LYS A 35 -10.31 -4.49 -10.32
N ASP A 36 -10.80 -3.53 -11.09
CA ASP A 36 -9.93 -2.68 -11.91
C ASP A 36 -9.11 -1.75 -11.04
N TYR A 37 -9.69 -1.18 -9.98
CA TYR A 37 -8.96 -0.37 -9.02
C TYR A 37 -7.76 -1.14 -8.44
N ARG A 38 -7.96 -2.38 -7.98
CA ARG A 38 -6.88 -3.24 -7.48
C ARG A 38 -5.82 -3.49 -8.54
N HIS A 39 -6.22 -3.83 -9.78
CA HIS A 39 -5.29 -4.07 -10.87
C HIS A 39 -4.43 -2.83 -11.19
N TRP A 40 -5.06 -1.67 -11.38
CA TRP A 40 -4.35 -0.42 -11.70
C TRP A 40 -3.46 0.06 -10.56
N PHE A 41 -3.88 -0.16 -9.31
CA PHE A 41 -3.08 0.16 -8.14
C PHE A 41 -1.80 -0.68 -8.07
N LEU A 42 -1.90 -1.99 -8.28
CA LEU A 42 -0.75 -2.89 -8.32
C LEU A 42 0.17 -2.58 -9.50
N THR A 43 -0.37 -2.22 -10.66
CA THR A 43 0.42 -1.78 -11.82
C THR A 43 1.19 -0.49 -11.51
N LEU A 44 0.55 0.49 -10.88
CA LEU A 44 1.20 1.73 -10.42
C LEU A 44 2.31 1.42 -9.41
N PHE A 45 2.06 0.52 -8.47
CA PHE A 45 3.04 0.12 -7.49
C PHE A 45 4.24 -0.61 -8.10
N SER A 46 3.99 -1.52 -9.05
CA SER A 46 5.05 -2.20 -9.79
C SER A 46 5.92 -1.22 -10.57
N HIS A 47 5.33 -0.20 -11.18
CA HIS A 47 6.08 0.88 -11.82
C HIS A 47 7.00 1.60 -10.83
N LEU A 48 6.52 1.89 -9.61
CA LEU A 48 7.32 2.52 -8.56
C LEU A 48 8.41 1.65 -7.98
N ILE A 49 8.20 0.33 -7.93
CA ILE A 49 9.25 -0.61 -7.54
C ILE A 49 10.47 -0.49 -8.46
N ASN A 50 10.23 -0.33 -9.77
CA ASN A 50 11.27 -0.28 -10.79
C ASN A 50 11.89 1.13 -10.95
N HIS A 51 11.05 2.16 -11.03
CA HIS A 51 11.46 3.53 -11.36
C HIS A 51 11.38 4.52 -10.19
N GLY A 52 10.67 4.17 -9.12
CA GLY A 52 10.42 5.05 -7.98
C GLY A 52 11.54 5.06 -6.93
N THR A 53 11.38 5.96 -5.96
CA THR A 53 12.25 6.08 -4.80
C THR A 53 11.65 5.40 -3.57
N GLU A 54 12.49 5.08 -2.59
CA GLU A 54 12.05 4.47 -1.33
C GLU A 54 10.98 5.31 -0.62
N THR A 55 11.15 6.64 -0.60
CA THR A 55 10.20 7.56 0.02
C THR A 55 8.79 7.43 -0.58
N GLN A 56 8.69 7.29 -1.90
CA GLN A 56 7.39 7.14 -2.58
C GLN A 56 6.73 5.81 -2.21
N LEU A 57 7.51 4.72 -2.18
CA LEU A 57 6.99 3.41 -1.77
C LEU A 57 6.51 3.46 -0.30
N ARG A 58 7.31 4.03 0.60
CA ARG A 58 6.97 4.22 2.02
C ARG A 58 5.66 4.97 2.19
N THR A 59 5.49 6.11 1.51
CA THR A 59 4.24 6.89 1.57
C THR A 59 3.00 6.04 1.22
N ILE A 60 3.11 5.19 0.20
CA ILE A 60 1.98 4.33 -0.21
C ILE A 60 1.77 3.21 0.80
N LEU A 61 2.85 2.54 1.23
CA LEU A 61 2.77 1.46 2.22
C LEU A 61 2.21 1.96 3.56
N ASP A 62 2.60 3.16 4.00
CA ASP A 62 2.10 3.82 5.21
C ASP A 62 0.60 4.16 5.09
N ASP A 63 0.13 4.65 3.93
CA ASP A 63 -1.30 4.90 3.73
C ASP A 63 -2.14 3.61 3.75
N MET A 64 -1.56 2.51 3.23
CA MET A 64 -2.19 1.19 3.19
C MET A 64 -2.19 0.50 4.55
N LEU A 65 -1.10 0.62 5.32
CA LEU A 65 -0.97 0.10 6.69
C LEU A 65 -1.83 0.91 7.68
N GLY A 66 -1.99 2.21 7.43
CA GLY A 66 -2.65 3.13 8.33
C GLY A 66 -1.75 3.61 9.46
N PRO A 67 -2.26 4.48 10.35
CA PRO A 67 -1.48 5.04 11.45
C PRO A 67 -1.02 3.93 12.40
N SER A 68 0.23 3.48 12.22
CA SER A 68 0.97 2.63 13.15
C SER A 68 1.17 3.41 14.46
N HIS A 69 0.43 3.02 15.50
CA HIS A 69 0.46 3.64 16.84
C HIS A 69 0.02 5.10 16.90
N CYS A 70 -1.28 5.38 16.77
CA CYS A 70 -1.83 6.52 17.50
C CYS A 70 -3.24 6.22 18.02
N THR A 71 -3.37 6.30 19.34
CA THR A 71 -4.61 6.31 20.13
C THR A 71 -5.50 7.54 19.84
N SER A 72 -5.29 8.20 18.72
CA SER A 72 -6.15 9.24 18.18
C SER A 72 -6.27 8.99 16.69
N THR A 73 -7.28 8.21 16.34
CA THR A 73 -7.81 8.11 14.97
C THR A 73 -7.93 9.51 14.36
N PRO A 74 -7.16 9.88 13.32
CA PRO A 74 -7.67 10.90 12.42
C PRO A 74 -8.89 10.28 11.73
N LYS A 75 -10.00 11.01 11.77
CA LYS A 75 -11.37 10.66 11.37
C LYS A 75 -11.56 10.14 9.91
N LYS A 76 -10.51 9.76 9.19
CA LYS A 76 -10.47 9.52 7.73
C LYS A 76 -9.84 8.21 7.25
N TRP A 77 -9.04 7.47 8.04
CA TRP A 77 -8.48 6.20 7.55
C TRP A 77 -9.53 5.09 7.62
N GLN A 78 -9.83 4.47 6.48
CA GLN A 78 -10.77 3.35 6.38
C GLN A 78 -9.98 2.08 6.04
N SER A 79 -10.24 0.99 6.78
CA SER A 79 -9.61 -0.32 6.54
C SER A 79 -10.04 -0.97 5.22
N THR A 80 -11.06 -0.42 4.57
CA THR A 80 -11.70 -0.95 3.35
C THR A 80 -11.83 0.15 2.31
N ILE A 81 -11.39 -0.12 1.07
CA ILE A 81 -11.60 0.74 -0.10
C ILE A 81 -12.56 -0.02 -1.04
N LEU A 82 -13.74 0.54 -1.34
CA LEU A 82 -14.78 -0.11 -2.15
C LEU A 82 -15.20 -1.52 -1.66
N GLY A 83 -15.08 -1.80 -0.36
CA GLY A 83 -15.36 -3.14 0.19
C GLY A 83 -14.20 -4.14 0.09
N VAL A 84 -13.07 -3.76 -0.52
CA VAL A 84 -11.81 -4.53 -0.50
C VAL A 84 -10.96 -4.10 0.68
N LYS A 85 -10.43 -5.05 1.46
CA LYS A 85 -9.56 -4.71 2.59
C LYS A 85 -8.25 -4.14 2.07
N LYS A 86 -7.83 -2.99 2.61
CA LYS A 86 -6.52 -2.40 2.28
C LYS A 86 -5.38 -3.39 2.55
N HIS A 87 -5.49 -4.16 3.63
CA HIS A 87 -4.48 -5.16 3.99
C HIS A 87 -4.33 -6.30 2.97
N ASP A 88 -5.40 -6.71 2.29
CA ASP A 88 -5.29 -7.73 1.22
C ASP A 88 -4.45 -7.19 0.05
N ILE A 89 -4.71 -5.94 -0.36
CA ILE A 89 -3.93 -5.27 -1.41
C ILE A 89 -2.48 -5.03 -0.95
N LEU A 90 -2.28 -4.68 0.32
CA LEU A 90 -0.94 -4.49 0.90
C LEU A 90 -0.13 -5.81 0.88
N GLU A 91 -0.75 -6.94 1.20
CA GLU A 91 -0.10 -8.26 1.15
C GLU A 91 0.40 -8.57 -0.28
N GLU A 92 -0.41 -8.30 -1.29
CA GLU A 92 0.00 -8.46 -2.70
C GLU A 92 1.11 -7.50 -3.13
N MET A 93 1.10 -6.27 -2.63
CA MET A 93 2.18 -5.32 -2.86
C MET A 93 3.49 -5.82 -2.23
N LEU A 94 3.42 -6.37 -1.02
CA LEU A 94 4.58 -6.99 -0.35
C LEU A 94 5.12 -8.18 -1.14
N GLU A 95 4.26 -8.99 -1.77
CA GLU A 95 4.67 -10.05 -2.68
C GLU A 95 5.38 -9.54 -3.96
N GLN A 96 5.06 -8.33 -4.41
CA GLN A 96 5.81 -7.69 -5.50
C GLN A 96 7.16 -7.14 -5.03
N LEU A 97 7.22 -6.61 -3.79
CA LEU A 97 8.45 -6.11 -3.17
C LEU A 97 9.46 -7.23 -2.90
N VAL A 98 9.02 -8.39 -2.40
CA VAL A 98 9.92 -9.51 -2.05
C VAL A 98 10.65 -10.07 -3.27
N ARG A 99 10.11 -9.90 -4.48
CA ARG A 99 10.79 -10.32 -5.72
C ARG A 99 12.03 -9.48 -6.05
N GLN A 100 12.16 -8.32 -5.42
CA GLN A 100 13.22 -7.36 -5.71
C GLN A 100 14.19 -7.27 -4.53
N ASN A 101 15.46 -7.67 -4.75
CA ASN A 101 16.45 -7.72 -3.67
C ASN A 101 16.72 -6.33 -3.04
N ARG A 102 16.57 -5.26 -3.84
CA ARG A 102 16.72 -3.86 -3.37
C ARG A 102 15.72 -3.51 -2.26
N TRP A 103 14.56 -4.15 -2.24
CA TRP A 103 13.46 -3.79 -1.35
C TRP A 103 13.23 -4.79 -0.21
N GLN A 104 14.11 -5.77 -0.03
CA GLN A 104 13.99 -6.78 1.03
C GLN A 104 13.85 -6.18 2.43
N ARG A 105 14.67 -5.16 2.74
CA ARG A 105 14.60 -4.49 4.05
C ARG A 105 13.24 -3.84 4.29
N LEU A 106 12.70 -3.17 3.26
CA LEU A 106 11.39 -2.54 3.31
C LEU A 106 10.31 -3.60 3.49
N TYR A 107 10.37 -4.68 2.69
CA TYR A 107 9.45 -5.81 2.81
C TYR A 107 9.40 -6.37 4.23
N THR A 108 10.54 -6.68 4.85
CA THR A 108 10.58 -7.26 6.21
C THR A 108 9.93 -6.32 7.22
N GLU A 109 10.26 -5.02 7.17
CA GLU A 109 9.74 -4.01 8.09
C GLU A 109 8.20 -3.88 8.01
N TYR A 110 7.63 -3.85 6.81
CA TYR A 110 6.17 -3.73 6.63
C TYR A 110 5.44 -5.07 6.82
N SER A 111 6.07 -6.20 6.48
CA SER A 111 5.54 -7.53 6.75
C SER A 111 5.39 -7.79 8.25
N ASP A 112 6.41 -7.46 9.05
CA ASP A 112 6.37 -7.61 10.51
C ASP A 112 5.29 -6.72 11.12
N GLN A 113 5.17 -5.46 10.67
CA GLN A 113 4.10 -4.55 11.11
C GLN A 113 2.70 -5.08 10.77
N LEU A 114 2.51 -5.60 9.55
CA LEU A 114 1.23 -6.18 9.14
C LEU A 114 0.87 -7.41 9.99
N GLN A 115 1.86 -8.25 10.33
CA GLN A 115 1.67 -9.40 11.22
C GLN A 115 1.32 -8.98 12.65
N ASP A 116 1.97 -7.95 13.19
CA ASP A 116 1.67 -7.43 14.53
C ASP A 116 0.24 -6.88 14.62
N ILE A 117 -0.19 -6.12 13.60
CA ILE A 117 -1.58 -5.63 13.50
C ILE A 117 -2.56 -6.80 13.47
N LYS A 118 -2.31 -7.82 12.63
CA LYS A 118 -3.15 -9.02 12.53
C LYS A 118 -3.20 -9.81 13.84
N LYS A 119 -2.10 -9.84 14.60
CA LYS A 119 -2.00 -10.50 15.91
C LYS A 119 -2.71 -9.70 17.01
N SER A 120 -2.67 -8.37 16.94
CA SER A 120 -3.34 -7.48 17.90
C SER A 120 -4.86 -7.62 17.85
N ASP A 121 -5.44 -7.75 16.65
CA ASP A 121 -6.89 -8.00 16.46
C ASP A 121 -7.35 -9.32 17.13
N VAL A 122 -6.51 -10.36 17.08
CA VAL A 122 -6.80 -11.68 17.67
C VAL A 122 -6.67 -11.69 19.20
N SER A 123 -5.91 -10.78 19.80
CA SER A 123 -5.59 -10.83 21.23
C SER A 123 -6.68 -10.23 22.14
N THR A 124 -7.64 -9.47 21.60
CA THR A 124 -8.71 -8.83 22.40
C THR A 124 -9.87 -9.80 22.74
N VAL A 125 -9.96 -10.99 22.12
CA VAL A 125 -11.11 -11.90 22.31
C VAL A 125 -10.94 -12.97 23.41
N ASN A 126 -9.73 -13.18 23.94
CA ASN A 126 -9.46 -14.24 24.93
C ASN A 126 -9.33 -13.73 26.38
N GLY A 127 -10.30 -12.93 26.82
CA GLY A 127 -10.36 -12.39 28.19
C GLY A 127 -11.77 -12.31 28.76
N HIS A 128 -12.50 -13.44 28.81
CA HIS A 128 -13.78 -13.54 29.53
C HIS A 128 -13.75 -14.66 30.58
N GLY A 129 -13.65 -14.24 31.86
CA GLY A 129 -14.37 -14.79 33.01
C GLY A 129 -14.04 -16.20 33.51
N ASN A 130 -13.43 -16.27 34.71
CA ASN A 130 -13.77 -17.17 35.83
C ASN A 130 -12.84 -16.77 37.01
N GLY A 131 -13.25 -16.49 38.24
CA GLY A 131 -14.46 -16.90 38.93
C GLY A 131 -14.91 -15.91 40.01
N LYS A 132 -16.23 -15.95 40.16
CA LYS A 132 -17.10 -15.31 41.11
C LYS A 132 -16.76 -15.70 42.56
N LEU A 133 -16.89 -14.70 43.43
CA LEU A 133 -17.00 -14.78 44.89
C LEU A 133 -17.83 -16.00 45.34
N THR A 134 -17.31 -16.78 46.29
CA THR A 134 -18.12 -17.49 47.29
C THR A 134 -17.36 -17.64 48.61
N ASN A 135 -17.92 -16.97 49.63
CA ASN A 135 -17.84 -17.14 51.09
C ASN A 135 -16.48 -17.08 51.81
#